data_AF-A0A071LSJ2-F1
#
_entry.id   AF-A0A071LSJ2-F1
#
_cell.length_a   1.000
_cell.length_b   1.000
_cell.length_c   1.000
_cell.angle_alpha   90.00
_cell.angle_beta   90.00
_cell.angle_gamma   90.00
#
_symmetry.space_group_name_H-M   'P 1'
#
loop_
_entity.id
_entity.type
_entity.pdbx_description
1 polymer ?
#
loop_
_entity_poly.entity_id
_entity_poly.type
_entity_poly.pdbx_seq_one_letter_code
_entity_poly.pdbx_strand_id
1 'polypeptide(L)'
;MNGPFCRDAYNGAAMKSQTLQMKLYELNITPSHSRPRVSNDNAYAESLFRTLKYVPQWPSSGFRTLSEARQWVEKFTHWYNEEHRHSGIRYVTPGQRHRGEDNALLKQRDDLYRMAQKAHPERWSGRTRNWQPEGPVTLNPEREKQAA
;
A
#
# COMPACT_ATOMS: atom_id res chain seq x y z
N MET A 1 -19.71 0.53 -6.07
CA MET A 1 -19.51 -0.73 -5.32
C MET A 1 -19.30 -0.37 -3.86
N ASN A 2 -20.33 -0.46 -3.03
CA ASN A 2 -20.23 -0.23 -1.59
C ASN A 2 -20.12 -1.59 -0.90
N GLY A 3 -18.91 -2.15 -0.87
CA GLY A 3 -18.58 -3.28 -0.01
C GLY A 3 -18.30 -2.80 1.42
N PRO A 4 -18.43 -3.66 2.45
CA PRO A 4 -18.16 -3.26 3.82
C PRO A 4 -16.70 -2.82 3.96
N PHE A 5 -16.48 -1.61 4.46
CA PHE A 5 -15.15 -1.14 4.81
C PHE A 5 -14.72 -1.90 6.08
N CYS A 6 -13.83 -2.87 5.93
CA CYS A 6 -13.22 -3.59 7.04
C CYS A 6 -11.96 -2.83 7.45
N ARG A 7 -11.85 -2.45 8.73
CA ARG A 7 -10.67 -1.75 9.25
C ARG A 7 -9.91 -2.68 10.18
N ASP A 8 -8.75 -3.15 9.73
CA ASP A 8 -7.84 -3.93 10.56
C ASP A 8 -7.18 -3.03 11.61
N ALA A 9 -7.50 -3.29 12.87
CA ALA A 9 -7.04 -2.52 14.02
C ALA A 9 -6.15 -3.37 14.94
N TYR A 10 -5.00 -2.81 15.35
CA TYR A 10 -4.21 -3.38 16.43
C TYR A 10 -5.03 -3.45 17.74
N ASN A 11 -4.73 -4.43 18.58
CA ASN A 11 -5.42 -4.70 19.85
C ASN A 11 -5.14 -3.69 21.00
N GLY A 12 -4.68 -2.48 20.69
CA GLY A 12 -4.39 -1.46 21.70
C GLY A 12 -5.65 -1.02 22.46
N ALA A 13 -5.50 -0.64 23.73
CA ALA A 13 -6.62 -0.26 24.60
C ALA A 13 -7.54 0.83 24.00
N ALA A 14 -6.96 1.80 23.27
CA ALA A 14 -7.71 2.83 22.56
C ALA A 14 -8.63 2.25 21.46
N MET A 15 -8.18 1.21 20.76
CA MET A 15 -8.93 0.54 19.69
C MET A 15 -10.07 -0.36 20.21
N LYS A 16 -10.12 -0.59 21.53
CA LYS A 16 -11.17 -1.35 22.22
C LYS A 16 -12.15 -0.48 23.02
N SER A 17 -12.02 0.85 22.94
CA SER A 17 -12.92 1.76 23.66
C SER A 17 -14.36 1.65 23.14
N GLN A 18 -15.33 1.65 24.07
CA GLN A 18 -16.76 1.61 23.71
C GLN A 18 -17.15 2.77 22.80
N THR A 19 -16.63 3.97 23.05
CA THR A 19 -16.90 5.16 22.24
C THR A 19 -16.49 4.97 20.78
N LEU A 20 -15.34 4.34 20.54
CA LEU A 20 -14.87 4.06 19.17
C LEU A 20 -15.74 2.98 18.50
N GLN A 21 -16.09 1.92 19.23
CA GLN A 21 -16.94 0.84 18.68
C GLN A 21 -18.34 1.35 18.29
N MET A 22 -18.96 2.19 19.14
CA MET A 22 -20.24 2.81 18.82
C MET A 22 -20.14 3.69 17.58
N LYS A 23 -19.06 4.47 17.43
CA LYS A 23 -18.86 5.31 16.24
C LYS A 23 -18.66 4.48 14.97
N LEU A 24 -17.96 3.36 15.04
CA LEU A 24 -17.80 2.45 13.89
C LEU A 24 -19.14 1.84 13.50
N TYR A 25 -19.96 1.44 14.47
CA TYR A 25 -21.31 0.94 14.25
C TYR A 25 -22.21 2.00 13.58
N GLU A 26 -22.21 3.24 14.09
CA GLU A 26 -22.94 4.37 13.48
C GLU A 26 -22.54 4.63 12.02
N LEU A 27 -21.27 4.42 11.68
CA LEU A 27 -20.74 4.61 10.33
C LEU A 27 -20.90 3.38 9.43
N ASN A 28 -21.58 2.32 9.89
CA ASN A 28 -21.69 1.02 9.20
C ASN A 28 -20.32 0.40 8.84
N ILE A 29 -19.30 0.63 9.67
CA ILE A 29 -17.96 0.07 9.53
C ILE A 29 -17.86 -1.17 10.41
N THR A 30 -17.58 -2.33 9.82
CA THR A 30 -17.37 -3.57 10.59
C THR A 30 -15.93 -3.60 11.12
N PRO A 31 -15.72 -3.61 12.45
CA PRO A 31 -14.37 -3.69 13.00
C PRO A 31 -13.81 -5.10 12.86
N SER A 32 -12.58 -5.21 12.33
CA SER A 32 -11.76 -6.43 12.41
C SER A 32 -10.57 -6.17 13.32
N HIS A 33 -10.30 -7.11 14.23
CA HIS A 33 -9.14 -7.03 15.12
C HIS A 33 -8.10 -8.05 14.71
N SER A 34 -6.83 -7.63 14.68
CA SER A 34 -5.71 -8.53 14.47
C SER A 34 -5.74 -9.67 15.50
N ARG A 35 -5.35 -10.87 15.10
CA ARG A 35 -5.28 -12.01 16.04
C ARG A 35 -4.24 -11.71 17.13
N PRO A 36 -4.48 -12.13 18.38
CA PRO A 36 -3.48 -12.00 19.43
C PRO A 36 -2.17 -12.68 18.99
N ARG A 37 -1.04 -11.93 19.06
CA ARG A 37 0.32 -12.41 18.78
C ARG A 37 0.64 -12.74 17.30
N VAL A 38 -0.06 -12.16 16.33
CA VAL A 38 0.31 -12.26 14.90
C VAL A 38 0.74 -10.89 14.37
N SER A 39 2.05 -10.65 14.25
CA SER A 39 2.60 -9.38 13.73
C SER A 39 2.30 -9.15 12.24
N ASN A 40 2.06 -10.24 11.49
CA ASN A 40 1.83 -10.16 10.04
C ASN A 40 0.48 -9.55 9.65
N ASP A 41 -0.45 -9.41 10.60
CA ASP A 41 -1.77 -8.80 10.34
C ASP A 41 -1.67 -7.29 10.03
N ASN A 42 -0.48 -6.66 10.13
CA ASN A 42 -0.28 -5.28 9.68
C ASN A 42 1.02 -5.02 8.89
N ALA A 43 1.46 -6.01 8.09
CA ALA A 43 2.69 -5.90 7.29
C ALA A 43 2.74 -4.64 6.40
N TYR A 44 1.60 -4.16 5.90
CA TYR A 44 1.55 -2.94 5.07
C TYR A 44 1.84 -1.68 5.87
N ALA A 45 1.26 -1.50 7.07
CA ALA A 45 1.58 -0.31 7.85
C ALA A 45 3.02 -0.36 8.37
N GLU A 46 3.55 -1.54 8.70
CA GLU A 46 4.96 -1.68 9.07
C GLU A 46 5.90 -1.29 7.93
N SER A 47 5.58 -1.71 6.69
CA SER A 47 6.29 -1.28 5.49
C SER A 47 6.21 0.25 5.29
N LEU A 48 5.03 0.84 5.47
CA LEU A 48 4.83 2.30 5.41
C LEU A 48 5.69 3.03 6.45
N PHE A 49 5.65 2.62 7.71
CA PHE A 49 6.44 3.23 8.78
C PHE A 49 7.94 3.06 8.56
N ARG A 50 8.36 1.94 7.99
CA ARG A 50 9.75 1.76 7.55
C ARG A 50 10.10 2.79 6.48
N THR A 51 9.34 2.88 5.39
CA THR A 51 9.61 3.86 4.33
C THR A 51 9.67 5.29 4.87
N LEU A 52 8.75 5.64 5.77
CA LEU A 52 8.70 6.95 6.43
C LEU A 52 9.99 7.28 7.20
N LYS A 53 10.57 6.30 7.91
CA LYS A 53 11.80 6.50 8.72
C LYS A 53 13.09 6.50 7.89
N TYR A 54 13.08 5.85 6.73
CA TYR A 54 14.28 5.68 5.90
C TYR A 54 14.31 6.58 4.65
N VAL A 55 13.29 7.41 4.43
CA VAL A 55 13.33 8.42 3.36
C VAL A 55 14.39 9.48 3.67
N PRO A 56 15.17 9.97 2.68
CA PRO A 56 16.21 10.98 2.92
C PRO A 56 15.72 12.27 3.58
N GLN A 57 14.43 12.57 3.42
CA GLN A 57 13.77 13.77 3.95
C GLN A 57 13.34 13.62 5.42
N TRP A 58 13.60 12.46 6.05
CA TRP A 58 13.27 12.22 7.46
C TRP A 58 14.03 13.20 8.37
N PRO A 59 13.34 13.96 9.24
CA PRO A 59 13.98 14.92 10.13
C PRO A 59 14.52 14.18 11.36
N SER A 60 15.76 13.73 11.27
CA SER A 60 16.44 12.96 12.33
C SER A 60 16.55 13.73 13.67
N SER A 61 16.59 15.06 13.63
CA SER A 61 16.57 15.94 14.81
C SER A 61 15.17 16.15 15.42
N GLY A 62 14.12 15.56 14.82
CA GLY A 62 12.73 15.78 15.21
C GLY A 62 12.14 17.11 14.73
N PHE A 63 10.97 17.45 15.29
CA PHE A 63 10.20 18.66 14.96
C PHE A 63 10.19 19.62 16.15
N ARG A 64 10.29 20.93 15.89
CA ARG A 64 10.25 21.96 16.94
C ARG A 64 8.83 22.29 17.36
N THR A 65 7.86 22.13 16.44
CA THR A 65 6.44 22.40 16.70
C THR A 65 5.54 21.34 16.08
N LEU A 66 4.31 21.23 16.61
CA LEU A 66 3.27 20.38 16.03
C LEU A 66 2.93 20.78 14.58
N SER A 67 3.01 22.07 14.25
CA SER A 67 2.76 22.57 12.89
C SER A 67 3.80 22.04 11.90
N GLU A 68 5.08 22.07 12.27
CA GLU A 68 6.17 21.50 11.45
C GLU A 68 5.96 19.99 11.22
N ALA A 69 5.60 19.25 12.27
CA ALA A 69 5.31 17.83 12.15
C ALA A 69 4.16 17.54 11.18
N ARG A 70 3.05 18.29 11.28
CA ARG A 70 1.89 18.14 10.38
C ARG A 70 2.25 18.43 8.94
N GLN A 71 2.93 19.54 8.67
CA GLN A 71 3.35 19.92 7.32
C GLN A 71 4.30 18.88 6.71
N TRP A 72 5.21 18.32 7.52
CA TRP A 72 6.11 17.28 7.04
C TRP A 72 5.37 15.99 6.71
N VAL A 73 4.46 15.53 7.59
CA VAL A 73 3.66 14.31 7.35
C VAL A 73 2.77 14.48 6.11
N GLU A 74 2.19 15.66 5.90
CA GLU A 74 1.40 15.97 4.71
C GLU A 74 2.24 15.86 3.43
N LYS A 75 3.42 16.49 3.40
CA LYS A 75 4.36 16.39 2.27
C LYS A 75 4.79 14.95 2.02
N PHE A 76 5.14 14.21 3.06
CA PHE A 76 5.49 12.80 2.95
C PHE A 76 4.34 11.97 2.37
N THR A 77 3.11 12.22 2.84
CA THR A 77 1.91 11.49 2.38
C THR A 77 1.63 11.76 0.91
N HIS A 78 1.75 13.02 0.47
CA HIS A 78 1.61 13.36 -0.94
C HIS A 78 2.68 12.67 -1.79
N TRP A 79 3.95 12.81 -1.41
CA TRP A 79 5.06 12.19 -2.11
C TRP A 79 4.90 10.66 -2.19
N TYR A 80 4.56 10.00 -1.08
CA TYR A 80 4.41 8.54 -1.02
C TYR A 80 3.32 8.02 -1.96
N ASN A 81 2.20 8.74 -2.05
CA ASN A 81 1.01 8.32 -2.79
C ASN A 81 1.01 8.75 -4.26
N GLU A 82 1.57 9.91 -4.59
CA GLU A 82 1.42 10.52 -5.93
C GLU A 82 2.73 10.64 -6.71
N GLU A 83 3.90 10.52 -6.06
CA GLU A 83 5.19 10.70 -6.73
C GLU A 83 6.08 9.45 -6.66
N HIS A 84 6.16 8.82 -5.49
CA HIS A 84 7.03 7.67 -5.26
C HIS A 84 6.48 6.43 -5.95
N ARG A 85 7.28 5.82 -6.83
CA ARG A 85 6.94 4.59 -7.55
C ARG A 85 7.41 3.38 -6.77
N HIS A 86 6.49 2.44 -6.51
CA HIS A 86 6.75 1.31 -5.63
C HIS A 86 7.02 0.03 -6.43
N SER A 87 8.15 -0.63 -6.16
CA SER A 87 8.53 -1.86 -6.87
C SER A 87 7.52 -2.98 -6.69
N GLY A 88 6.89 -3.09 -5.51
CA GLY A 88 5.88 -4.08 -5.18
C GLY A 88 4.58 -3.97 -5.98
N ILE A 89 4.35 -2.84 -6.65
CA ILE A 89 3.21 -2.62 -7.55
C ILE A 89 3.70 -2.20 -8.94
N ARG A 90 4.81 -2.79 -9.39
CA ARG A 90 5.35 -2.58 -10.75
C ARG A 90 5.68 -1.11 -11.08
N TYR A 91 6.20 -0.39 -10.10
CA TYR A 91 6.61 1.02 -10.23
C TYR A 91 5.51 1.96 -10.72
N VAL A 92 4.26 1.72 -10.31
CA VAL A 92 3.23 2.76 -10.29
C VAL A 92 3.18 3.39 -8.90
N THR A 93 2.51 4.53 -8.76
CA THR A 93 2.27 5.15 -7.46
C THR A 93 1.05 4.51 -6.79
N PRO A 94 0.93 4.53 -5.45
CA PRO A 94 -0.23 4.00 -4.77
C PRO A 94 -1.52 4.70 -5.22
N GLY A 95 -1.47 6.01 -5.46
CA GLY A 95 -2.60 6.79 -6.00
C GLY A 95 -3.02 6.31 -7.39
N GLN A 96 -2.07 6.07 -8.30
CA GLN A 96 -2.36 5.52 -9.64
C GLN A 96 -3.06 4.16 -9.56
N ARG A 97 -2.54 3.26 -8.71
CA ARG A 97 -3.16 1.94 -8.50
C ARG A 97 -4.54 2.06 -7.86
N HIS A 98 -4.70 2.94 -6.88
CA HIS A 98 -5.98 3.16 -6.21
C HIS A 98 -7.06 3.64 -7.18
N ARG A 99 -6.68 4.50 -8.14
CA ARG A 99 -7.57 4.99 -9.21
C ARG A 99 -7.73 4.01 -10.39
N GLY A 100 -7.03 2.87 -10.39
CA GLY A 100 -7.06 1.87 -11.47
C GLY A 100 -6.30 2.27 -12.74
N GLU A 101 -5.47 3.32 -12.67
CA GLU A 101 -4.67 3.84 -13.79
C GLU A 101 -3.49 2.92 -14.13
N ASP A 102 -3.14 2.01 -13.23
CA ASP A 102 -2.00 1.10 -13.36
C ASP A 102 -2.12 0.19 -14.60
N ASN A 103 -3.31 -0.28 -14.93
CA ASN A 103 -3.54 -1.13 -16.11
C ASN A 103 -3.05 -0.47 -17.42
N ALA A 104 -3.47 0.78 -17.67
CA ALA A 104 -3.10 1.50 -18.89
C ALA A 104 -1.60 1.85 -18.90
N LEU A 105 -1.08 2.34 -17.77
CA LEU A 105 0.32 2.72 -17.62
C LEU A 105 1.27 1.53 -17.82
N LEU A 106 0.92 0.38 -17.24
CA LEU A 106 1.74 -0.81 -17.33
C LEU A 106 1.70 -1.42 -18.73
N LYS A 107 0.54 -1.39 -19.41
CA LYS A 107 0.45 -1.80 -20.82
C LYS A 107 1.36 -0.94 -21.71
N GLN A 108 1.30 0.38 -21.57
CA GLN A 108 2.16 1.30 -22.34
C GLN A 108 3.65 1.01 -22.12
N ARG A 109 4.05 0.69 -20.88
CA ARG A 109 5.43 0.32 -20.56
C ARG A 109 5.84 -1.01 -21.19
N ASP A 110 4.96 -2.01 -21.19
CA ASP A 110 5.23 -3.29 -21.86
C ASP A 110 5.46 -3.09 -23.36
N ASP A 111 4.58 -2.33 -24.03
CA ASP A 111 4.69 -2.02 -25.45
C ASP A 111 6.03 -1.30 -25.75
N LEU A 112 6.39 -0.29 -24.95
CA LEU A 112 7.67 0.42 -25.07
C LEU A 112 8.88 -0.51 -24.91
N TYR A 113 8.87 -1.39 -23.91
CA TYR A 113 9.95 -2.32 -23.65
C TYR A 113 10.11 -3.33 -24.79
N ARG A 114 9.00 -3.81 -25.36
CA ARG A 114 9.02 -4.71 -26.53
C ARG A 114 9.56 -4.00 -27.76
N MET A 115 9.19 -2.75 -27.99
CA MET A 115 9.73 -1.95 -29.09
C MET A 115 11.24 -1.74 -28.93
N ALA A 116 11.69 -1.35 -27.74
CA ALA A 116 13.10 -1.14 -27.44
C ALA A 116 13.92 -2.43 -27.61
N GLN A 117 13.40 -3.57 -27.13
CA GLN A 117 14.02 -4.87 -27.30
C GLN A 117 14.13 -5.28 -28.77
N LYS A 118 13.09 -5.05 -29.58
CA LYS A 118 13.13 -5.33 -31.02
C LYS A 118 14.14 -4.45 -31.76
N ALA A 119 14.28 -3.19 -31.36
CA ALA A 119 15.21 -2.26 -31.99
C ALA A 119 16.68 -2.60 -31.70
N HIS A 120 16.95 -3.18 -30.53
CA HIS A 120 18.32 -3.35 -30.02
C HIS A 120 18.52 -4.67 -29.27
N PRO A 121 18.25 -5.83 -29.88
CA PRO A 121 18.25 -7.12 -29.18
C PRO A 121 19.56 -7.42 -28.43
N GLU A 122 20.70 -6.88 -28.88
CA GLU A 122 22.01 -7.00 -28.25
C GLU A 122 22.07 -6.48 -26.80
N ARG A 123 21.18 -5.56 -26.41
CA ARG A 123 21.13 -5.03 -25.03
C ARG A 123 20.25 -5.86 -24.09
N TRP A 124 19.61 -6.93 -24.57
CA TRP A 124 18.72 -7.79 -23.78
C TRP A 124 19.23 -9.24 -23.78
N SER A 125 19.47 -9.78 -22.59
CA SER A 125 19.85 -11.20 -22.40
C SER A 125 18.65 -12.17 -22.41
N GLY A 126 17.42 -11.66 -22.39
CA GLY A 126 16.22 -12.49 -22.27
C GLY A 126 14.93 -11.69 -22.35
N ARG A 127 13.89 -12.13 -21.62
CA ARG A 127 12.57 -11.47 -21.62
C ARG A 127 12.65 -10.06 -21.03
N THR A 128 11.74 -9.20 -21.48
CA THR A 128 11.54 -7.88 -20.87
C THR A 128 11.03 -8.01 -19.43
N ARG A 129 11.12 -6.90 -18.69
CA ARG A 129 10.57 -6.81 -17.34
C ARG A 129 9.08 -7.15 -17.34
N ASN A 130 8.63 -7.89 -16.32
CA ASN A 130 7.20 -8.15 -16.12
C ASN A 130 6.46 -6.85 -15.75
N TRP A 131 5.58 -6.43 -16.65
CA TRP A 131 4.67 -5.30 -16.51
C TRP A 131 3.19 -5.72 -16.41
N GLN A 132 2.90 -6.97 -16.03
CA GLN A 132 1.53 -7.36 -15.73
C GLN A 132 1.06 -6.67 -14.43
N PRO A 133 -0.18 -6.14 -14.37
CA PRO A 133 -0.73 -5.57 -13.15
C PRO A 133 -0.72 -6.57 -12.00
N GLU A 134 -0.37 -6.10 -10.80
CA GLU A 134 -0.49 -6.94 -9.60
C GLU A 134 -1.95 -7.15 -9.26
N GLY A 135 -2.34 -8.40 -9.05
CA GLY A 135 -3.71 -8.76 -8.63
C GLY A 135 -4.05 -8.29 -7.21
N PRO A 136 -5.25 -8.62 -6.74
CA PRO A 136 -5.62 -8.42 -5.34
C PRO A 136 -4.70 -9.25 -4.43
N VAL A 137 -4.27 -8.65 -3.32
CA VAL A 137 -3.47 -9.31 -2.28
C VAL A 137 -4.30 -9.36 -1.01
N THR A 138 -4.37 -10.52 -0.37
CA THR A 138 -5.09 -10.73 0.88
C THR A 138 -4.08 -10.95 2.01
N LEU A 139 -4.24 -10.23 3.11
CA LEU A 139 -3.36 -10.35 4.30
C LEU A 139 -3.55 -11.66 5.05
N ASN A 140 -4.66 -12.35 4.84
CA ASN A 140 -4.98 -13.65 5.39
C ASN A 140 -5.97 -14.34 4.44
N PRO A 141 -5.51 -15.16 3.48
CA PRO A 141 -6.44 -15.95 2.68
C PRO A 141 -7.19 -16.91 3.61
N GLU A 142 -8.52 -16.96 3.49
CA GLU A 142 -9.29 -18.01 4.14
C GLU A 142 -8.77 -19.36 3.63
N ARG A 143 -8.48 -20.30 4.53
CA ARG A 143 -8.19 -21.67 4.10
C ARG A 143 -9.47 -22.20 3.46
N GLU A 144 -9.44 -22.45 2.16
CA GLU A 144 -10.51 -23.18 1.49
C GLU A 144 -10.74 -24.47 2.29
N LYS A 145 -11.95 -24.62 2.83
CA LYS A 145 -12.35 -25.90 3.42
C LYS A 145 -12.33 -26.91 2.28
N GLN A 146 -11.35 -27.81 2.29
CA GLN A 146 -11.40 -29.00 1.47
C GLN A 146 -12.73 -29.68 1.79
N ALA A 147 -13.62 -29.74 0.79
CA ALA A 147 -14.84 -30.52 0.88
C ALA A 147 -14.42 -31.98 1.16
N ALA A 148 -14.93 -32.53 2.26
CA ALA A 148 -14.74 -33.91 2.65
C ALA A 148 -15.48 -34.86 1.72
#